data_AF-A0A840QH27-F1
#
_entry.id   AF-A0A840QH27-F1
#
_cell.length_a   1.000
_cell.length_b   1.000
_cell.length_c   1.000
_cell.angle_alpha   90.00
_cell.angle_beta   90.00
_cell.angle_gamma   90.00
#
_symmetry.space_group_name_H-M   'P 1'
#
loop_
_entity.id
_entity.type
_entity.pdbx_description
1 polymer ?
#
loop_
_entity_poly.entity_id
_entity_poly.type
_entity_poly.pdbx_seq_one_letter_code
_entity_poly.pdbx_strand_id
1 'polypeptide(L)'
;MMIEQERTVVTAVFHHIFRYARTADEITELTRVIVEQPPEPVCEVYVWDRPCLSFRDEAGPAFPDSGRLRVSADPEIGWGALNYEGPEADLSDSYNPNTREHCPVLPLDTDGVDFPRSASLPLEKVREAVTEYCRTGARPTCVLWQLGEWY
;
A
#
# COMPACT_ATOMS: atom_id res chain seq x y z
N MET A 1 1.54 31.30 19.68
CA MET A 1 2.03 29.91 19.63
C MET A 1 1.12 29.19 18.64
N MET A 2 1.55 29.11 17.39
CA MET A 2 0.83 28.36 16.35
C MET A 2 1.16 26.90 16.60
N ILE A 3 0.15 26.08 16.84
CA ILE A 3 0.33 24.62 16.78
C ILE A 3 0.63 24.34 15.31
N GLU A 4 1.87 24.02 14.97
CA GLU A 4 2.16 23.36 13.70
C GLU A 4 1.29 22.09 13.71
N GLN A 5 0.24 22.06 12.91
CA GLN A 5 -0.44 20.81 12.63
C GLN A 5 0.63 19.88 12.07
N GLU A 6 0.99 18.84 12.81
CA GLU A 6 1.89 17.78 12.35
C GLU A 6 1.34 17.28 11.01
N ARG A 7 2.00 17.68 9.93
CA ARG A 7 1.47 17.52 8.58
C ARG A 7 1.70 16.06 8.21
N THR A 8 0.62 15.28 8.15
CA THR A 8 0.69 13.89 7.72
C THR A 8 1.48 13.77 6.43
N VAL A 9 2.45 12.86 6.42
CA VAL A 9 3.26 12.51 5.26
C VAL A 9 2.87 11.10 4.83
N VAL A 10 2.50 10.95 3.56
CA VAL A 10 2.37 9.65 2.92
C VAL A 10 3.70 9.31 2.27
N THR A 11 4.28 8.17 2.62
CA THR A 11 5.47 7.63 1.97
C THR A 11 5.11 6.39 1.18
N ALA A 12 5.41 6.37 -0.12
CA ALA A 12 5.39 5.18 -0.93
C ALA A 12 6.82 4.69 -1.18
N VAL A 13 7.07 3.40 -0.97
CA VAL A 13 8.37 2.75 -1.13
C VAL A 13 8.24 1.70 -2.20
N PHE A 14 8.94 1.90 -3.32
CA PHE A 14 9.09 0.90 -4.38
C PHE A 14 10.49 0.32 -4.26
N HIS A 15 10.63 -0.80 -3.55
CA HIS A 15 11.92 -1.39 -3.19
C HIS A 15 12.88 -0.39 -2.50
N HIS A 16 13.72 0.32 -3.25
CA HIS A 16 14.66 1.32 -2.74
C HIS A 16 14.28 2.77 -3.06
N ILE A 17 13.16 3.00 -3.75
CA ILE A 17 12.72 4.30 -4.23
C ILE A 17 11.64 4.83 -3.29
N PHE A 18 11.96 5.92 -2.57
CA PHE A 18 11.03 6.58 -1.65
C PHE A 18 10.40 7.78 -2.36
N ARG A 19 9.07 7.86 -2.31
CA ARG A 19 8.29 9.01 -2.77
C ARG A 19 7.42 9.50 -1.63
N TYR A 20 7.28 10.82 -1.54
CA TYR A 20 6.60 11.49 -0.43
C TYR A 20 5.48 12.38 -0.93
N ALA A 21 4.36 12.40 -0.22
CA ALA A 21 3.27 13.34 -0.43
C ALA A 21 2.80 13.96 0.89
N ARG A 22 2.53 15.26 0.86
CA ARG A 22 2.16 16.11 2.01
C ARG A 22 0.90 16.94 1.75
N THR A 23 0.48 17.03 0.49
CA THR A 23 -0.71 17.76 0.06
C THR A 23 -1.69 16.83 -0.65
N ALA A 24 -2.95 17.24 -0.77
CA ALA A 24 -3.96 16.45 -1.46
C ALA A 24 -3.60 16.18 -2.94
N ASP A 25 -3.00 17.16 -3.62
CA ASP A 25 -2.56 17.01 -5.01
C ASP A 25 -1.39 16.04 -5.12
N GLU A 26 -0.41 16.13 -4.21
CA GLU A 26 0.69 15.18 -4.15
C GLU A 26 0.21 13.76 -3.82
N ILE A 27 -0.79 13.60 -2.95
CA ILE A 27 -1.38 12.28 -2.61
C ILE A 27 -2.12 11.71 -3.83
N THR A 28 -2.83 12.56 -4.57
CA THR A 28 -3.53 12.16 -5.80
C THR A 28 -2.52 11.65 -6.84
N GLU A 29 -1.43 12.39 -7.05
CA GLU A 29 -0.38 11.97 -7.99
C GLU A 29 0.38 10.73 -7.49
N LEU A 30 0.64 10.63 -6.18
CA LEU A 30 1.29 9.46 -5.60
C LEU A 30 0.42 8.20 -5.75
N THR A 31 -0.89 8.32 -5.53
CA THR A 31 -1.85 7.24 -5.75
C THR A 31 -1.87 6.81 -7.21
N ARG A 32 -1.82 7.78 -8.13
CA ARG A 32 -1.71 7.50 -9.57
C ARG A 32 -0.44 6.72 -9.90
N VAL A 33 0.71 7.12 -9.34
CA VAL A 33 1.98 6.41 -9.52
C VAL A 33 1.89 4.98 -9.00
N ILE A 34 1.34 4.78 -7.79
CA ILE A 34 1.22 3.44 -7.18
C ILE A 34 0.40 2.49 -8.05
N VAL A 35 -0.66 2.99 -8.68
CA VAL A 35 -1.68 2.13 -9.32
C VAL A 35 -1.55 2.07 -10.84
N GLU A 36 -1.23 3.17 -11.50
CA GLU A 36 -1.24 3.25 -12.98
C GLU A 36 0.14 3.17 -13.61
N GLN A 37 1.16 3.66 -12.91
CA GLN A 37 2.53 3.77 -13.44
C GLN A 37 3.55 3.33 -12.40
N PRO A 38 3.38 2.13 -11.80
CA PRO A 38 4.26 1.69 -10.75
C PRO A 38 5.67 1.44 -11.31
N PRO A 39 6.73 2.03 -10.72
CA PRO A 39 8.10 1.72 -11.12
C PRO A 39 8.49 0.25 -10.87
N GLU A 40 7.84 -0.39 -9.90
CA GLU A 40 8.01 -1.78 -9.49
C GLU A 40 6.62 -2.36 -9.18
N PRO A 41 6.36 -3.66 -9.41
CA PRO A 41 5.03 -4.24 -9.26
C PRO A 41 4.50 -4.20 -7.82
N VAL A 42 5.39 -4.12 -6.83
CA VAL A 42 5.05 -4.07 -5.41
C VAL A 42 5.51 -2.74 -4.80
N CYS A 43 4.63 -2.14 -4.01
CA CYS A 43 4.87 -0.91 -3.26
C CYS A 43 4.42 -1.05 -1.82
N GLU A 44 5.15 -0.44 -0.89
CA GLU A 44 4.72 -0.26 0.50
C GLU A 44 4.33 1.19 0.74
N VAL A 45 3.16 1.41 1.32
CA VAL A 45 2.61 2.73 1.62
C VAL A 45 2.50 2.88 3.13
N TYR A 46 2.98 4.01 3.63
CA TYR A 46 2.96 4.40 5.03
C TYR A 46 2.32 5.78 5.17
N VAL A 47 1.60 5.98 6.26
CA VAL A 47 1.00 7.27 6.63
C VAL A 47 1.46 7.62 8.04
N TRP A 48 2.15 8.75 8.19
CA TRP A 48 2.78 9.12 9.46
C TRP A 48 2.86 10.64 9.66
N ASP A 49 3.31 11.09 10.84
CA ASP A 49 3.51 12.51 11.17
C ASP A 49 4.81 13.10 10.57
N ARG A 50 5.65 12.24 10.00
CA ARG A 50 6.97 12.56 9.41
C ARG A 50 7.28 11.57 8.28
N PRO A 51 8.22 11.88 7.36
CA PRO A 51 8.58 10.94 6.28
C PRO A 51 9.26 9.68 6.85
N CYS A 52 8.94 8.51 6.28
CA CYS A 52 9.79 7.33 6.49
C CYS A 52 11.19 7.56 5.93
N LEU A 53 12.20 6.99 6.57
CA LEU A 53 13.60 7.10 6.16
C LEU A 53 14.14 5.73 5.74
N SER A 54 14.91 5.73 4.66
CA SER A 54 15.57 4.52 4.17
C SER A 54 16.79 4.15 5.01
N PHE A 55 17.28 2.91 4.89
CA PHE A 55 18.56 2.49 5.49
C PHE A 55 19.79 3.26 4.98
N ARG A 56 19.66 4.03 3.90
CA ARG A 56 20.74 4.87 3.35
C ARG A 56 20.72 6.30 3.92
N ASP A 57 19.71 6.64 4.71
CA ASP A 57 19.62 7.94 5.36
C ASP A 57 20.63 8.04 6.51
N GLU A 58 21.21 9.23 6.72
CA GLU A 58 22.22 9.47 7.76
C GLU A 58 21.65 9.29 9.17
N ALA A 59 20.36 9.58 9.36
CA ALA A 59 19.67 9.37 10.63
C ALA A 59 19.27 7.90 10.86
N GLY A 60 19.50 7.02 9.88
CA GLY A 60 19.06 5.63 9.89
C GLY A 60 17.60 5.45 9.45
N PRO A 61 17.14 4.18 9.34
CA PRO A 61 15.79 3.88 8.92
C PRO A 61 14.76 4.30 9.98
N ALA A 62 13.62 4.82 9.54
CA ALA A 62 12.51 5.18 10.42
C ALA A 62 11.18 4.88 9.73
N PHE A 63 10.34 4.06 10.38
CA PHE A 63 9.03 3.64 9.88
C PHE A 63 8.03 3.62 11.03
N PRO A 64 6.73 3.88 10.76
CA PRO A 64 5.71 3.84 11.81
C PRO A 64 5.28 2.41 12.16
N ASP A 65 5.00 2.17 13.44
CA ASP A 65 4.39 0.92 13.93
C ASP A 65 2.84 0.92 13.83
N SER A 66 2.24 2.03 13.37
CA SER A 66 0.78 2.17 13.24
C SER A 66 0.18 1.43 12.05
N GLY A 67 1.03 0.94 11.16
CA GLY A 67 0.66 0.03 10.08
C GLY A 67 1.25 0.40 8.73
N ARG A 68 1.13 -0.55 7.80
CA ARG A 68 1.63 -0.50 6.42
C ARG A 68 0.57 -1.07 5.48
N LEU A 69 0.35 -0.41 4.34
CA LEU A 69 -0.38 -1.00 3.23
C LEU A 69 0.60 -1.38 2.12
N ARG A 70 0.73 -2.67 1.86
CA ARG A 70 1.45 -3.17 0.70
C ARG A 70 0.48 -3.34 -0.47
N VAL A 71 0.91 -2.89 -1.65
CA VAL A 71 0.12 -2.82 -2.86
C VAL A 71 0.88 -3.50 -3.97
N SER A 72 0.25 -4.52 -4.57
CA SER A 72 0.67 -5.08 -5.85
C SER A 72 -0.24 -4.54 -6.92
N ALA A 73 0.32 -3.95 -7.98
CA ALA A 73 -0.46 -3.35 -9.06
C ALA A 73 0.12 -3.71 -10.43
N ASP A 74 -0.74 -4.27 -11.28
CA ASP A 74 -0.44 -4.55 -12.69
C ASP A 74 -1.48 -3.83 -13.57
N PRO A 75 -1.16 -2.61 -14.04
CA PRO A 75 -2.05 -1.85 -14.90
C PRO A 75 -2.20 -2.43 -16.31
N GLU A 76 -1.28 -3.28 -16.78
CA GLU A 76 -1.37 -3.89 -18.11
C GLU A 76 -2.51 -4.90 -18.18
N ILE A 77 -2.69 -5.68 -17.10
CA ILE A 77 -3.81 -6.64 -16.98
C ILE A 77 -5.02 -6.06 -16.25
N GLY A 78 -4.88 -4.91 -15.57
CA GLY A 78 -5.97 -4.21 -14.90
C GLY A 78 -6.33 -4.77 -13.52
N TRP A 79 -5.37 -5.35 -12.80
CA TRP A 79 -5.58 -5.97 -11.49
C TRP A 79 -4.53 -5.53 -10.47
N GLY A 80 -4.87 -5.65 -9.19
CA GLY A 80 -3.93 -5.51 -8.10
C GLY A 80 -4.40 -6.28 -6.85
N ALA A 81 -3.56 -6.30 -5.83
CA ALA A 81 -3.84 -6.95 -4.55
C ALA A 81 -3.25 -6.11 -3.41
N LEU A 82 -3.81 -6.26 -2.22
CA LEU A 82 -3.44 -5.47 -1.05
C LEU A 82 -3.09 -6.41 0.11
N ASN A 83 -2.06 -6.06 0.86
CA ASN A 83 -1.81 -6.59 2.19
C ASN A 83 -1.77 -5.42 3.16
N TYR A 84 -2.52 -5.52 4.25
CA TYR A 84 -2.44 -4.59 5.37
C TYR A 84 -1.78 -5.29 6.55
N GLU A 85 -0.76 -4.63 7.09
CA GLU A 85 -0.14 -4.99 8.36
C GLU A 85 -0.46 -3.85 9.34
N GLY A 86 -1.37 -4.12 10.27
CA GLY A 86 -1.77 -3.17 11.30
C GLY A 86 -0.99 -3.35 12.61
N PRO A 87 -1.29 -2.51 13.62
CA PRO A 87 -0.76 -2.72 14.97
C PRO A 87 -1.20 -4.10 15.50
N GLU A 88 -0.41 -4.65 16.43
CA GLU A 88 -0.69 -5.95 17.08
C GLU A 88 -0.76 -7.16 16.11
N ALA A 89 -0.01 -7.10 15.01
CA ALA A 89 0.06 -8.16 13.99
C ALA A 89 -1.29 -8.47 13.29
N ASP A 90 -2.12 -7.45 13.07
CA ASP A 90 -3.28 -7.55 12.17
C ASP A 90 -2.82 -7.67 10.71
N LEU A 91 -2.56 -8.90 10.30
CA LEU A 91 -2.15 -9.26 8.94
C LEU A 91 -3.35 -9.71 8.13
N SER A 92 -3.70 -8.91 7.14
CA SER A 92 -4.86 -9.16 6.29
C SER A 92 -4.53 -8.93 4.82
N ASP A 93 -5.03 -9.80 3.95
CA ASP A 93 -4.99 -9.59 2.50
C ASP A 93 -6.35 -9.12 2.01
N SER A 94 -6.38 -8.39 0.90
CA SER A 94 -7.64 -8.12 0.21
C SER A 94 -8.37 -9.41 -0.09
N TYR A 95 -9.69 -9.34 -0.19
CA TYR A 95 -10.53 -10.47 -0.51
C TYR A 95 -11.55 -10.14 -1.59
N ASN A 96 -11.53 -10.95 -2.64
CA ASN A 96 -12.48 -10.94 -3.73
C ASN A 96 -13.40 -12.17 -3.60
N PRO A 97 -14.64 -11.99 -3.12
CA PRO A 97 -15.59 -13.10 -2.97
C PRO A 97 -16.05 -13.67 -4.32
N ASN A 98 -15.78 -12.97 -5.43
CA ASN A 98 -16.12 -13.39 -6.78
C ASN A 98 -14.91 -13.98 -7.52
N THR A 99 -13.89 -14.43 -6.80
CA THR A 99 -12.69 -15.02 -7.39
C THR A 99 -13.03 -16.21 -8.26
N ARG A 100 -12.40 -16.25 -9.44
CA ARG A 100 -12.53 -17.32 -10.44
C ARG A 100 -11.15 -17.80 -10.86
N GLU A 101 -11.10 -18.92 -11.58
CA GLU A 101 -9.84 -19.51 -12.06
C GLU A 101 -8.99 -18.54 -12.91
N HIS A 102 -9.60 -17.57 -13.59
CA HIS A 102 -8.91 -16.60 -14.43
C HIS A 102 -8.44 -15.33 -13.71
N CYS A 103 -8.79 -15.13 -12.43
CA CYS A 103 -8.24 -14.00 -11.67
C CYS A 103 -6.72 -14.16 -11.56
N PRO A 104 -5.90 -13.13 -11.77
CA PRO A 104 -4.44 -13.31 -11.76
C PRO A 104 -3.92 -13.68 -10.38
N VAL A 105 -2.72 -14.27 -10.34
CA VAL A 105 -1.90 -14.37 -9.14
C VAL A 105 -0.90 -13.22 -9.22
N LEU A 106 -0.82 -12.42 -8.16
CA LEU A 106 -0.03 -11.19 -8.13
C LEU A 106 1.05 -11.33 -7.06
N PRO A 107 2.24 -10.73 -7.27
CA PRO A 107 3.32 -10.82 -6.30
C PRO A 107 2.95 -10.07 -5.02
N LEU A 108 3.14 -10.69 -3.86
CA LEU A 108 3.19 -10.00 -2.58
C LEU A 108 4.54 -9.29 -2.43
N ASP A 109 5.64 -9.97 -2.73
CA ASP A 109 6.99 -9.45 -2.53
C ASP A 109 7.82 -9.62 -3.80
N THR A 110 8.89 -8.84 -3.91
CA THR A 110 9.97 -9.04 -4.87
C THR A 110 10.72 -10.36 -4.69
N ASP A 111 10.61 -11.00 -3.51
CA ASP A 111 11.29 -12.26 -3.18
C ASP A 111 10.55 -13.54 -3.63
N GLY A 112 9.47 -13.40 -4.41
CA GLY A 112 8.77 -14.54 -5.03
C GLY A 112 7.65 -15.16 -4.20
N VAL A 113 7.16 -14.43 -3.19
CA VAL A 113 5.91 -14.77 -2.50
C VAL A 113 4.75 -14.11 -3.25
N ASP A 114 3.72 -14.89 -3.53
CA ASP A 114 2.52 -14.43 -4.23
C ASP A 114 1.33 -14.29 -3.27
N PHE A 115 0.43 -13.38 -3.61
CA PHE A 115 -0.90 -13.36 -3.03
C PHE A 115 -1.70 -14.61 -3.42
N PRO A 116 -2.59 -15.11 -2.53
CA PRO A 116 -3.61 -16.05 -2.97
C PRO A 116 -4.46 -15.40 -4.06
N ARG A 117 -4.94 -16.20 -5.02
CA ARG A 117 -5.79 -15.70 -6.12
C ARG A 117 -7.04 -14.96 -5.62
N SER A 118 -7.51 -15.32 -4.42
CA SER A 118 -8.63 -14.65 -3.77
C SER A 118 -8.37 -13.21 -3.37
N ALA A 119 -7.12 -12.74 -3.36
CA ALA A 119 -6.80 -11.36 -3.03
C ALA A 119 -6.81 -10.41 -4.22
N SER A 120 -6.86 -10.94 -5.46
CA SER A 120 -6.84 -10.12 -6.67
C SER A 120 -8.14 -9.33 -6.83
N LEU A 121 -7.99 -8.01 -6.92
CA LEU A 121 -9.04 -7.03 -7.11
C LEU A 121 -8.88 -6.30 -8.46
N PRO A 122 -9.98 -5.86 -9.09
CA PRO A 122 -9.88 -4.93 -10.20
C PRO A 122 -9.14 -3.66 -9.79
N LEU A 123 -8.31 -3.11 -10.68
CA LEU A 123 -7.41 -1.98 -10.35
C LEU A 123 -8.14 -0.73 -9.84
N GLU A 124 -9.37 -0.47 -10.29
CA GLU A 124 -10.22 0.61 -9.77
C GLU A 124 -10.48 0.47 -8.25
N LYS A 125 -10.69 -0.76 -7.76
CA LYS A 125 -10.90 -1.02 -6.33
C LYS A 125 -9.62 -0.85 -5.53
N VAL A 126 -8.48 -1.19 -6.12
CA VAL A 126 -7.15 -0.95 -5.53
C VAL A 126 -6.92 0.55 -5.39
N ARG A 127 -7.25 1.35 -6.41
CA ARG A 127 -7.17 2.81 -6.35
C ARG A 127 -8.01 3.40 -5.23
N GLU A 128 -9.27 2.99 -5.11
CA GLU A 128 -10.16 3.44 -4.04
C GLU A 128 -9.55 3.14 -2.66
N ALA A 129 -9.03 1.93 -2.46
CA ALA A 129 -8.44 1.51 -1.19
C ALA A 129 -7.14 2.25 -0.86
N VAL A 130 -6.25 2.45 -1.83
CA VAL A 130 -5.03 3.24 -1.65
C VAL A 130 -5.38 4.69 -1.31
N THR A 131 -6.37 5.28 -1.99
CA THR A 131 -6.86 6.63 -1.69
C THR A 131 -7.40 6.72 -0.25
N GLU A 132 -8.20 5.75 0.18
CA GLU A 132 -8.72 5.68 1.55
C GLU A 132 -7.59 5.55 2.58
N TYR A 133 -6.61 4.69 2.31
CA TYR A 133 -5.46 4.48 3.18
C TYR A 133 -4.62 5.76 3.32
N CYS A 134 -4.26 6.41 2.22
CA CYS A 134 -3.51 7.67 2.22
C CYS A 134 -4.18 8.77 3.06
N ARG A 135 -5.52 8.76 3.16
CA ARG A 135 -6.29 9.72 3.95
C ARG A 135 -6.39 9.35 5.43
N THR A 136 -6.39 8.06 5.77
CA THR A 136 -6.77 7.58 7.11
C THR A 136 -5.63 6.92 7.89
N GLY A 137 -4.65 6.35 7.20
CA GLY A 137 -3.64 5.46 7.77
C GLY A 137 -4.20 4.13 8.33
N ALA A 138 -5.51 3.90 8.20
CA ALA A 138 -6.21 2.73 8.74
C ALA A 138 -6.55 1.75 7.63
N ARG A 139 -6.75 0.46 7.98
CA ARG A 139 -7.16 -0.58 7.03
C ARG A 139 -8.37 -0.12 6.20
N PRO A 140 -8.24 -0.03 4.85
CA PRO A 140 -9.33 0.43 3.99
C PRO A 140 -10.62 -0.36 4.19
N THR A 141 -11.74 0.35 4.29
CA THR A 141 -13.07 -0.24 4.50
C THR A 141 -13.83 -0.46 3.20
N CYS A 142 -13.38 0.14 2.09
CA CYS A 142 -14.00 -0.02 0.78
C CYS A 142 -13.76 -1.39 0.11
N VAL A 143 -12.96 -2.25 0.72
CA VAL A 143 -12.66 -3.63 0.27
C VAL A 143 -12.89 -4.63 1.40
N LEU A 144 -13.09 -5.89 1.03
CA LEU A 144 -13.13 -6.99 2.00
C LEU A 144 -11.72 -7.51 2.26
N TRP A 145 -11.55 -8.14 3.42
CA TRP A 145 -10.27 -8.68 3.87
C TRP A 145 -10.43 -10.16 4.26
N GLN A 146 -9.36 -10.92 4.06
CA GLN A 146 -9.17 -12.28 4.56
C GLN A 146 -7.90 -12.32 5.41
N LEU A 147 -7.75 -13.35 6.24
CA LEU A 147 -6.53 -13.55 7.00
C LEU A 147 -5.35 -13.73 6.03
N GLY A 148 -4.25 -12.99 6.24
CA GLY A 148 -3.03 -13.21 5.49
C GLY A 148 -2.40 -14.54 5.90
N GLU A 149 -2.23 -15.46 4.95
CA GLU A 149 -1.58 -16.75 5.19
C GLU A 149 -0.10 -16.67 4.78
N TRP A 150 0.71 -16.00 5.60
CA TRP A 150 2.16 -15.99 5.44
C TRP A 150 2.76 -17.15 6.25
N TYR A 151 3.32 -18.16 5.57
CA TYR A 151 4.05 -19.31 6.13
C TYR A 151 5.53 -19.28 5.77
#